data_AF-A0A345QMW3-F1
#
_entry.id   AF-A0A345QMW3-F1
#
_cell.length_a   1.000
_cell.length_b   1.000
_cell.length_c   1.000
_cell.angle_alpha   90.00
_cell.angle_beta   90.00
_cell.angle_gamma   90.00
#
_symmetry.space_group_name_H-M   'P 1'
#
loop_
_entity.id
_entity.type
_entity.pdbx_description
1 polymer ?
#
loop_
_entity_poly.entity_id
_entity_poly.type
_entity_poly.pdbx_seq_one_letter_code
_entity_poly.pdbx_strand_id
1 'polypeptide(L)'
;MNLEKLSKRVTKELDIALSDLPLGEKEAILDIVQRAMSDASSRTHRELKETAVICCGPEADLAHKIQEQMDKKRDMLIANLSSMC
;
A
#
# COMPACT_ATOMS: atom_id res chain seq x y z
N MET A 1 2.62 -4.18 12.13
CA MET A 1 1.58 -4.54 11.14
C MET A 1 2.27 -5.14 9.93
N ASN A 2 2.01 -6.41 9.58
CA ASN A 2 2.66 -7.06 8.44
C ASN A 2 1.79 -6.84 7.19
N LEU A 3 2.26 -6.02 6.26
CA LEU A 3 1.55 -5.63 5.03
C LEU A 3 1.13 -6.85 4.19
N GLU A 4 1.93 -7.90 4.19
CA GLU A 4 1.62 -9.16 3.52
C GLU A 4 0.35 -9.82 4.10
N LYS A 5 0.20 -9.78 5.43
CA LYS A 5 -1.00 -10.31 6.11
C LYS A 5 -2.23 -9.47 5.81
N LEU A 6 -2.08 -8.15 5.71
CA LEU A 6 -3.17 -7.25 5.37
C LEU A 6 -3.63 -7.47 3.92
N SER A 7 -2.70 -7.54 2.98
CA SER A 7 -2.97 -7.81 1.55
C SER A 7 -3.73 -9.12 1.41
N LYS A 8 -3.19 -10.22 1.96
CA LYS A 8 -3.83 -11.56 1.91
C LYS A 8 -5.25 -11.55 2.49
N ARG A 9 -5.47 -10.83 3.59
CA ARG A 9 -6.80 -10.71 4.21
C ARG A 9 -7.77 -9.96 3.30
N VAL A 10 -7.38 -8.80 2.79
CA VAL A 10 -8.23 -7.96 1.94
C VAL A 10 -8.57 -8.65 0.63
N THR A 11 -7.61 -9.33 0.00
CA THR A 11 -7.87 -10.15 -1.19
C THR A 11 -8.92 -11.23 -0.92
N LYS A 12 -8.79 -11.94 0.20
CA LYS A 12 -9.73 -12.99 0.58
C LYS A 12 -11.14 -12.45 0.87
N GLU A 13 -11.24 -11.31 1.54
CA GLU A 13 -12.52 -10.64 1.80
C GLU A 13 -13.17 -10.14 0.51
N LEU A 14 -12.39 -9.61 -0.44
CA LEU A 14 -12.86 -9.22 -1.77
C LEU A 14 -13.31 -10.42 -2.60
N ASP A 15 -12.58 -11.53 -2.56
CA ASP A 15 -12.96 -12.76 -3.28
C ASP A 15 -14.31 -13.31 -2.81
N ILE A 16 -14.58 -13.21 -1.51
CA ILE A 16 -15.86 -13.61 -0.92
C ILE A 16 -16.95 -12.61 -1.28
N ALA A 17 -16.69 -11.30 -1.17
CA ALA A 17 -17.68 -10.27 -1.43
C ALA A 17 -18.09 -10.18 -2.92
N LEU A 18 -17.20 -10.59 -3.82
CA LEU A 18 -17.39 -10.55 -5.27
C LEU A 18 -17.69 -11.94 -5.86
N SER A 19 -18.03 -12.94 -5.03
CA SER A 19 -18.25 -14.33 -5.48
C SER A 19 -19.36 -14.47 -6.50
N ASP A 20 -20.35 -13.57 -6.45
CA ASP A 20 -21.57 -13.66 -7.24
C ASP A 20 -21.48 -12.89 -8.57
N LEU A 21 -20.34 -12.23 -8.82
CA LEU A 21 -20.12 -11.44 -10.02
C LEU A 21 -19.45 -12.25 -11.14
N PRO A 22 -19.76 -11.94 -12.41
CA PRO A 22 -18.99 -12.44 -13.55
C PRO A 22 -17.51 -12.08 -13.41
N LEU A 23 -16.63 -12.98 -13.85
CA LEU A 23 -15.18 -12.83 -13.69
C LEU A 23 -14.65 -11.47 -14.19
N GLY A 24 -15.16 -10.98 -15.32
CA GLY A 24 -14.73 -9.69 -15.88
C GLY A 24 -15.13 -8.47 -15.03
N GLU A 25 -16.29 -8.50 -14.37
CA GLU A 25 -16.70 -7.42 -13.45
C GLU A 25 -15.91 -7.48 -12.15
N LYS A 26 -15.64 -8.70 -11.67
CA LYS A 26 -14.79 -8.94 -10.50
C LYS A 26 -13.37 -8.43 -10.72
N GLU A 27 -12.76 -8.73 -11.86
CA GLU A 27 -11.41 -8.25 -12.22
C GLU A 27 -11.37 -6.73 -12.32
N ALA A 28 -12.38 -6.10 -12.93
CA ALA A 28 -12.47 -4.64 -13.02
C ALA A 28 -12.55 -3.97 -11.64
N ILE A 29 -13.33 -4.55 -10.71
CA ILE A 29 -13.44 -4.04 -9.34
C ILE A 29 -12.12 -4.22 -8.59
N LEU A 30 -11.47 -5.39 -8.71
CA LEU A 30 -10.18 -5.65 -8.07
C LEU A 30 -9.11 -4.67 -8.53
N ASP A 31 -9.05 -4.38 -9.84
CA ASP A 31 -8.10 -3.43 -10.41
C ASP A 31 -8.36 -1.99 -9.91
N ILE A 32 -9.62 -1.55 -9.83
CA ILE A 32 -9.98 -0.24 -9.24
C ILE A 32 -9.52 -0.15 -7.78
N VAL A 33 -9.80 -1.19 -6.98
CA VAL A 33 -9.42 -1.23 -5.57
C VAL A 33 -7.90 -1.24 -5.41
N GLN A 34 -7.19 -2.01 -6.22
CA GLN A 34 -5.74 -2.08 -6.22
C GLN A 34 -5.09 -0.73 -6.57
N ARG A 35 -5.60 -0.04 -7.59
CA ARG A 35 -5.14 1.30 -7.95
C ARG A 35 -5.43 2.31 -6.83
N ALA A 36 -6.64 2.30 -6.27
CA ALA A 36 -7.00 3.19 -5.17
C ALA A 36 -6.13 2.98 -3.91
N MET A 37 -5.83 1.72 -3.57
CA MET A 37 -4.95 1.39 -2.45
C MET A 37 -3.50 1.82 -2.70
N SER A 38 -3.01 1.65 -3.94
CA SER A 38 -1.66 2.09 -4.33
C SER A 38 -1.52 3.60 -4.26
N ASP A 39 -2.52 4.34 -4.75
CA ASP A 39 -2.56 5.79 -4.70
C ASP A 39 -2.63 6.30 -3.26
N ALA A 40 -3.50 5.71 -2.44
CA ALA A 40 -3.65 6.08 -1.02
C ALA A 40 -2.35 5.82 -0.24
N SER A 41 -1.69 4.69 -0.46
CA SER A 41 -0.40 4.37 0.15
C SER A 41 0.68 5.35 -0.29
N SER A 42 0.71 5.70 -1.58
CA SER A 42 1.71 6.63 -2.13
C SER A 42 1.53 8.06 -1.59
N ARG A 43 0.28 8.53 -1.49
CA ARG A 43 -0.06 9.82 -0.89
C ARG A 43 0.29 9.88 0.59
N THR A 44 -0.15 8.88 1.36
CA THR A 44 0.12 8.80 2.80
C THR A 44 1.63 8.77 3.07
N HIS A 45 2.38 8.00 2.29
CA HIS A 45 3.83 7.95 2.40
C HIS A 45 4.48 9.30 2.10
N ARG A 46 4.04 10.00 1.06
CA ARG A 46 4.54 11.34 0.71
C ARG A 46 4.25 12.36 1.80
N GLU A 47 3.03 12.41 2.32
CA GLU A 47 2.62 13.35 3.36
C GLU A 47 3.39 13.13 4.67
N LEU A 48 3.58 11.86 5.07
CA LEU A 48 4.39 11.50 6.24
C LEU A 48 5.87 11.80 6.01
N LYS A 49 6.38 11.60 4.79
CA LYS A 49 7.74 11.98 4.38
C LYS A 49 7.98 13.48 4.48
N GLU A 50 7.08 14.30 3.95
CA GLU A 50 7.18 15.76 4.02
C GLU A 50 7.12 16.24 5.49
N THR A 51 6.23 15.67 6.29
CA THR A 51 6.09 16.01 7.72
C THR A 51 7.33 15.64 8.53
N ALA A 52 7.89 14.45 8.32
CA ALA A 52 9.08 13.99 9.06
C ALA A 52 10.33 14.81 8.73
N VAL A 53 10.49 15.28 7.49
CA VAL A 53 11.61 16.14 7.10
C VAL A 53 11.49 17.54 7.71
N ILE A 54 10.27 18.08 7.83
CA ILE A 54 10.03 19.44 8.36
C ILE A 54 10.22 19.50 9.89
N CYS A 55 9.86 18.43 10.62
CA CYS A 55 9.86 18.45 12.09
C CYS A 55 11.18 18.06 12.77
N CYS A 56 12.14 17.46 12.05
CA CYS A 56 13.34 16.88 12.66
C CYS A 56 14.56 17.79 12.45
N GLY A 57 14.96 18.53 13.49
CA GLY A 57 16.22 19.26 13.54
C GLY A 57 17.39 18.28 13.75
N PRO A 58 17.93 18.13 14.98
CA PRO A 58 19.02 17.19 15.28
C PRO A 58 18.67 15.71 15.04
N GLU A 59 17.38 15.34 14.94
CA GLU A 59 16.92 13.98 14.61
C GLU A 59 16.82 13.68 13.11
N ALA A 60 17.25 14.60 12.23
CA ALA A 60 17.14 14.45 10.77
C ALA A 60 17.73 13.13 10.23
N ASP A 61 18.82 12.62 10.80
CA ASP A 61 19.42 11.34 10.43
C ASP A 61 18.50 10.14 10.74
N LEU A 62 17.80 10.19 11.88
CA LEU A 62 16.83 9.16 12.25
C LEU A 62 15.59 9.23 11.36
N ALA A 63 15.12 10.44 11.04
CA ALA A 63 14.02 10.65 10.11
C ALA A 63 14.35 10.11 8.72
N HIS A 64 15.57 10.33 8.23
CA HIS A 64 16.06 9.76 6.97
C HIS A 64 16.10 8.23 6.98
N LYS A 65 16.57 7.61 8.06
CA LYS A 65 16.57 6.13 8.20
C LYS A 65 15.15 5.56 8.22
N ILE A 66 14.22 6.22 8.91
CA ILE A 66 12.81 5.81 8.92
C ILE A 66 12.21 5.96 7.51
N GLN A 67 12.54 7.03 6.81
CA GLN A 67 12.11 7.28 5.44
C GLN A 67 12.58 6.18 4.49
N GLU A 68 13.86 5.79 4.52
CA GLU A 68 14.36 4.66 3.71
C GLU A 68 13.63 3.35 4.01
N GLN A 69 13.33 3.09 5.28
CA GLN A 69 12.60 1.88 5.67
C GLN A 69 11.14 1.91 5.19
N MET A 70 10.51 3.08 5.16
CA MET A 70 9.17 3.24 4.61
C MET A 70 9.17 3.11 3.08
N ASP A 71 10.15 3.69 2.38
CA ASP A 71 10.33 3.54 0.93
C ASP A 71 10.46 2.04 0.56
N LYS A 72 11.30 1.29 1.28
CA LYS A 72 11.44 -0.16 1.10
C LYS A 72 10.13 -0.92 1.31
N LYS A 73 9.34 -0.54 2.32
CA LYS A 73 8.04 -1.17 2.60
C LYS A 73 6.99 -0.83 1.55
N ARG A 74 7.00 0.40 1.02
CA ARG A 74 6.14 0.82 -0.09
C ARG A 74 6.46 0.00 -1.34
N ASP A 75 7.74 -0.15 -1.68
CA ASP A 75 8.16 -0.88 -2.87
C ASP A 75 7.77 -2.37 -2.77
N MET A 76 7.91 -2.98 -1.59
CA MET A 76 7.40 -4.33 -1.34
C MET A 76 5.87 -4.42 -1.46
N LEU A 77 5.12 -3.41 -0.99
CA LEU A 77 3.67 -3.40 -1.14
C LEU A 77 3.26 -3.33 -2.63
N ILE A 78 3.91 -2.46 -3.40
CA ILE A 78 3.66 -2.32 -4.84
C ILE A 78 3.98 -3.63 -5.58
N ALA A 79 5.12 -4.26 -5.26
CA ALA A 79 5.49 -5.55 -5.84
C ALA A 79 4.45 -6.65 -5.51
N ASN A 80 4.01 -6.72 -4.25
CA ASN A 80 3.00 -7.70 -3.82
C ASN A 80 1.66 -7.48 -4.53
N LEU A 81 1.20 -6.24 -4.63
CA LEU A 81 -0.03 -5.90 -5.37
C LEU A 81 0.14 -6.28 -6.85
N SER A 82 1.27 -5.93 -7.47
CA SER A 82 1.53 -6.27 -8.88
C SER A 82 1.59 -7.78 -9.15
N SER A 83 1.95 -8.58 -8.14
CA SER A 83 1.96 -10.05 -8.22
C SER A 83 0.60 -10.72 -7.95
N MET A 84 -0.47 -9.93 -7.73
CA MET A 84 -1.84 -10.45 -7.57
C MET A 84 -2.55 -10.69 -8.92
N CYS A 85 -1.90 -10.40 -10.06
CA CYS A 85 -2.37 -10.74 -11.41
C CYS A 85 -1.79 -12.08 -11.89
#